data_AF-A0A1E7FQR8-F1
#
_entry.id   AF-A0A1E7FQR8-F1
#
_cell.length_a   1.000
_cell.length_b   1.000
_cell.length_c   1.000
_cell.angle_alpha   90.00
_cell.angle_beta   90.00
_cell.angle_gamma   90.00
#
_symmetry.space_group_name_H-M   'P 1'
#
loop_
_entity.id
_entity.type
_entity.pdbx_description
1 polymer ?
#
loop_
_entity_poly.entity_id
_entity_poly.type
_entity_poly.pdbx_seq_one_letter_code
_entity_poly.pdbx_strand_id
1 'polypeptide(L)'
;MMEEKVEFVKEHYEQMGYRVHSGLQFGAELVLYADRPDLVHSDFCINVTRDDEFIDWREMQTLVRSMPDLHKTLVLVNANAAKVIDKDGNNNRCVDELAISTEHAPFRHKPKPIEVGAQRKNKNKKVKI
;
A
#
# COMPACT_ATOMS: atom_id res chain seq x y z
N MET A 1 -2.80 -19.96 -14.75
CA MET A 1 -1.48 -19.75 -14.13
C MET A 1 -1.39 -18.39 -13.45
N MET A 2 -1.41 -17.24 -14.15
CA MET A 2 -1.48 -15.91 -13.48
C MET A 2 -2.91 -15.42 -13.24
N GLU A 3 -3.80 -15.53 -14.23
CA GLU A 3 -5.21 -15.09 -14.09
C GLU A 3 -5.95 -15.83 -12.97
N GLU A 4 -5.75 -17.15 -12.86
CA GLU A 4 -6.30 -17.98 -11.77
C GLU A 4 -5.83 -17.52 -10.38
N LYS A 5 -4.57 -17.05 -10.28
CA LYS A 5 -4.05 -16.50 -9.01
C LYS A 5 -4.68 -15.18 -8.67
N VAL A 6 -4.81 -14.29 -9.65
CA VAL A 6 -5.45 -12.98 -9.46
C VAL A 6 -6.91 -13.18 -9.05
N GLU A 7 -7.61 -14.15 -9.65
CA GLU A 7 -8.98 -14.51 -9.27
C GLU A 7 -9.04 -15.06 -7.84
N PHE A 8 -8.14 -15.96 -7.45
CA PHE A 8 -8.06 -16.46 -6.07
C PHE A 8 -7.77 -15.34 -5.05
N VAL A 9 -6.84 -14.44 -5.36
CA VAL A 9 -6.53 -13.27 -4.51
C VAL A 9 -7.74 -12.34 -4.41
N LYS A 10 -8.45 -12.14 -5.51
CA LYS A 10 -9.68 -11.35 -5.53
C LYS A 10 -10.74 -11.97 -4.60
N GLU A 11 -11.03 -13.26 -4.74
CA GLU A 11 -11.99 -13.95 -3.87
C GLU A 11 -11.60 -13.86 -2.39
N HIS A 12 -10.30 -13.99 -2.08
CA HIS A 12 -9.78 -13.86 -0.72
C HIS A 12 -10.11 -12.49 -0.11
N TYR A 13 -9.82 -11.40 -0.83
CA TYR A 13 -10.10 -10.05 -0.32
C TYR A 13 -11.61 -9.70 -0.34
N GLU A 14 -12.38 -10.27 -1.26
CA GLU A 14 -13.85 -10.15 -1.24
C GLU A 14 -14.46 -10.86 -0.01
N GLN A 15 -13.94 -12.02 0.38
CA GLN A 15 -14.35 -12.72 1.61
C GLN A 15 -14.00 -11.94 2.88
N MET A 16 -12.93 -11.15 2.85
CA MET A 16 -12.57 -10.22 3.94
C MET A 16 -13.47 -8.97 3.99
N GLY A 17 -14.34 -8.77 2.99
CA GLY A 17 -15.30 -7.66 2.94
C GLY A 17 -14.84 -6.45 2.13
N TYR A 18 -13.70 -6.53 1.44
CA TYR A 18 -13.28 -5.47 0.52
C TYR A 18 -14.01 -5.56 -0.82
N ARG A 19 -14.23 -4.42 -1.46
CA ARG A 19 -14.63 -4.41 -2.87
C ARG A 19 -13.38 -4.34 -3.74
N VAL A 20 -13.24 -5.32 -4.64
CA VAL A 20 -12.05 -5.46 -5.49
C VAL A 20 -12.34 -5.02 -6.91
N HIS A 21 -11.48 -4.19 -7.48
CA HIS A 21 -11.55 -3.77 -8.88
C HIS A 21 -10.19 -3.94 -9.58
N SER A 22 -10.17 -3.77 -10.90
CA SER A 22 -8.94 -3.76 -11.68
C SER A 22 -8.03 -2.60 -11.28
N GLY A 23 -6.78 -2.91 -10.97
CA GLY A 23 -5.74 -1.93 -10.63
C GLY A 23 -4.95 -1.40 -11.82
N LEU A 24 -5.32 -1.77 -13.06
CA LEU A 24 -4.52 -1.54 -14.26
C LEU A 24 -4.19 -0.05 -14.48
N GLN A 25 -5.10 0.85 -14.11
CA GLN A 25 -4.91 2.30 -14.20
C GLN A 25 -3.77 2.83 -13.31
N PHE A 26 -3.43 2.07 -12.25
CA PHE A 26 -2.39 2.40 -11.28
C PHE A 26 -1.13 1.55 -11.45
N GLY A 27 -1.11 0.67 -12.47
CA GLY A 27 0.00 -0.24 -12.76
C GLY A 27 0.02 -1.51 -11.90
N ALA A 28 -1.02 -1.79 -11.13
CA ALA A 28 -1.14 -3.01 -10.30
C ALA A 28 -2.24 -3.94 -10.84
N GLU A 29 -2.31 -5.20 -10.40
CA GLU A 29 -3.38 -6.12 -10.83
C GLU A 29 -4.74 -5.73 -10.24
N LEU A 30 -4.79 -5.44 -8.94
CA LEU A 30 -6.05 -5.19 -8.22
C LEU A 30 -5.96 -3.94 -7.33
N VAL A 31 -7.12 -3.35 -7.05
CA VAL A 31 -7.28 -2.31 -6.04
C VAL A 31 -8.41 -2.65 -5.09
N LEU A 32 -8.21 -2.33 -3.81
CA LEU A 32 -9.18 -2.60 -2.75
C LEU A 32 -9.86 -1.31 -2.30
N TYR A 33 -11.18 -1.39 -2.13
CA TYR A 33 -12.00 -0.35 -1.53
C TYR A 33 -12.57 -0.87 -0.21
N ALA A 34 -12.51 -0.04 0.82
CA ALA A 34 -13.13 -0.32 2.12
C ALA A 34 -14.67 -0.29 2.06
N ASP A 35 -15.24 0.42 1.08
CA ASP A 35 -16.68 0.52 0.86
C ASP A 35 -16.99 0.76 -0.63
N ARG A 36 -18.17 1.27 -0.97
CA ARG A 36 -18.61 1.54 -2.33
C ARG A 36 -17.63 2.47 -3.08
N PRO A 37 -17.20 2.09 -4.29
CA PRO A 37 -16.26 2.88 -5.09
C PRO A 37 -16.80 4.26 -5.51
N ASP A 38 -18.13 4.46 -5.43
CA ASP A 38 -18.77 5.76 -5.68
C ASP A 38 -18.52 6.78 -4.54
N LEU A 39 -18.16 6.31 -3.35
CA LEU A 39 -18.07 7.10 -2.12
C LEU A 39 -16.64 7.23 -1.60
N VAL A 40 -15.82 6.19 -1.78
CA VAL A 40 -14.46 6.13 -1.24
C VAL A 40 -13.44 5.86 -2.32
N HIS A 41 -12.24 6.40 -2.16
CA HIS A 41 -11.10 6.05 -2.98
C HIS A 41 -10.55 4.68 -2.57
N SER A 42 -9.85 4.01 -3.49
CA SER A 42 -9.10 2.82 -3.14
C SER A 42 -7.85 3.19 -2.34
N ASP A 43 -7.68 2.56 -1.18
CA ASP A 43 -6.53 2.79 -0.30
C ASP A 43 -5.36 1.86 -0.62
N PHE A 44 -5.65 0.67 -1.15
CA PHE A 44 -4.65 -0.37 -1.42
C PHE A 44 -4.57 -0.72 -2.90
N CYS A 45 -3.34 -0.81 -3.39
CA CYS A 45 -2.97 -1.40 -4.68
C CYS A 45 -2.32 -2.76 -4.40
N ILE A 46 -2.87 -3.82 -4.95
CA ILE A 46 -2.37 -5.19 -4.79
C ILE A 46 -1.63 -5.58 -6.06
N ASN A 47 -0.36 -5.92 -5.90
CA ASN A 47 0.47 -6.46 -6.96
C ASN A 47 0.71 -7.95 -6.73
N VAL A 48 0.19 -8.80 -7.61
CA VAL A 48 0.25 -10.26 -7.47
C VAL A 48 1.53 -10.80 -8.12
N THR A 49 2.44 -11.33 -7.30
CA THR A 49 3.70 -11.89 -7.80
C THR A 49 3.46 -13.16 -8.59
N ARG A 50 4.22 -13.32 -9.67
CA ARG A 50 4.28 -14.57 -10.45
C ARG A 50 4.96 -15.68 -9.63
N ASP A 51 4.65 -16.94 -9.94
CA ASP A 51 5.13 -18.15 -9.24
C ASP A 51 6.64 -18.12 -8.96
N ASP A 52 7.03 -18.06 -7.67
CA ASP A 52 8.43 -17.98 -7.19
C ASP A 52 9.35 -16.99 -7.96
N GLU A 53 8.76 -16.09 -8.73
CA GLU A 53 9.44 -15.15 -9.58
C GLU A 53 9.71 -13.91 -8.74
N PHE A 54 10.99 -13.58 -8.66
CA PHE A 54 11.44 -12.29 -8.20
C PHE A 54 10.69 -11.20 -8.99
N ILE A 55 10.13 -10.23 -8.27
CA ILE A 55 9.64 -9.02 -8.93
C ILE A 55 10.84 -8.33 -9.59
N ASP A 56 10.68 -7.90 -10.84
CA ASP A 56 11.72 -7.10 -11.48
C ASP A 56 11.95 -5.83 -10.65
N TRP A 57 13.21 -5.52 -10.38
CA TRP A 57 13.54 -4.38 -9.54
C TRP A 57 13.01 -3.07 -10.13
N ARG A 58 12.96 -2.93 -11.47
CA ARG A 58 12.44 -1.71 -12.11
C ARG A 58 10.93 -1.62 -12.00
N GLU A 59 10.23 -2.74 -12.10
CA GLU A 59 8.79 -2.81 -11.85
C GLU A 59 8.49 -2.40 -10.40
N MET A 60 9.16 -3.03 -9.42
CA MET A 60 9.01 -2.69 -8.01
C MET A 60 9.31 -1.22 -7.72
N GLN A 61 10.42 -0.69 -8.26
CA GLN A 61 10.81 0.70 -8.07
C GLN A 61 9.79 1.68 -8.69
N THR A 62 9.22 1.33 -9.84
CA THR A 62 8.20 2.14 -10.51
C THR A 62 6.92 2.18 -9.69
N LEU A 63 6.45 1.03 -9.22
CA LEU A 63 5.26 0.92 -8.37
C LEU A 63 5.42 1.68 -7.05
N VAL A 64 6.53 1.47 -6.35
CA VAL A 64 6.82 2.15 -5.08
C VAL A 64 6.89 3.67 -5.26
N ARG A 65 7.37 4.15 -6.41
CA ARG A 65 7.47 5.58 -6.70
C ARG A 65 6.12 6.23 -7.04
N SER A 66 5.21 5.52 -7.70
CA SER A 66 3.90 6.06 -8.07
C SER A 66 2.90 6.05 -6.91
N MET A 67 3.04 5.14 -5.95
CA MET A 67 2.11 5.00 -4.83
C MET A 67 1.88 6.28 -4.00
N PRO A 68 2.91 7.07 -3.63
CA PRO A 68 2.70 8.33 -2.92
C PRO A 68 1.93 9.37 -3.73
N ASP A 69 2.21 9.46 -5.04
CA ASP A 69 1.52 10.40 -5.94
C ASP A 69 0.05 10.01 -6.13
N LEU A 70 -0.25 8.71 -6.05
CA LEU A 70 -1.60 8.16 -6.13
C LEU A 70 -2.34 8.14 -4.78
N HIS A 71 -1.64 8.45 -3.67
CA HIS A 71 -2.10 8.27 -2.30
C HIS A 71 -2.61 6.85 -2.01
N LYS A 72 -1.85 5.83 -2.45
CA LYS A 72 -2.18 4.41 -2.26
C LYS A 72 -1.06 3.67 -1.56
N THR A 73 -1.42 2.64 -0.83
CA THR A 73 -0.46 1.70 -0.24
C THR A 73 -0.30 0.51 -1.18
N LEU A 74 0.94 0.20 -1.57
CA LEU A 74 1.24 -1.00 -2.38
C LEU A 74 1.39 -2.20 -1.46
N VAL A 75 0.69 -3.28 -1.78
CA VAL A 75 0.83 -4.59 -1.13
C VAL A 75 1.30 -5.58 -2.19
N LEU A 76 2.44 -6.22 -1.94
CA LEU A 76 2.93 -7.33 -2.75
C LEU A 76 2.38 -8.62 -2.19
N VAL A 77 1.72 -9.40 -3.03
CA VAL A 77 0.99 -10.61 -2.62
C VAL A 77 1.46 -11.80 -3.44
N ASN A 78 1.74 -12.90 -2.77
CA ASN A 78 1.99 -14.19 -3.41
C ASN A 78 0.85 -15.14 -3.09
N ALA A 79 0.09 -15.51 -4.12
CA ALA A 79 -0.80 -16.66 -4.06
C ALA A 79 0.03 -17.91 -4.35
N ASN A 80 0.52 -18.54 -3.28
CA ASN A 80 1.27 -19.78 -3.38
C ASN A 80 0.35 -20.93 -3.03
N ALA A 81 0.10 -21.82 -3.99
CA ALA A 81 -0.82 -22.94 -3.82
C ALA A 81 -0.26 -24.06 -2.91
N ALA A 82 1.01 -23.98 -2.49
CA ALA A 82 1.75 -25.15 -2.04
C ALA A 82 2.82 -24.89 -0.94
N LYS A 83 2.63 -23.94 -0.01
CA LYS A 83 3.61 -23.74 1.10
C LYS A 83 3.22 -24.36 2.44
N VAL A 84 1.97 -24.74 2.64
CA VAL A 84 1.55 -25.46 3.85
C VAL A 84 1.08 -26.85 3.46
N ILE A 85 2.02 -27.78 3.36
CA ILE A 85 1.69 -29.20 3.36
C ILE A 85 1.33 -29.52 4.81
N ASP A 86 0.06 -29.41 5.17
CA ASP A 86 -0.41 -30.01 6.40
C ASP A 86 -0.09 -31.51 6.36
N LYS A 87 0.22 -32.12 7.52
CA LYS A 87 0.54 -33.56 7.62
C LYS A 87 -0.55 -34.47 7.06
N ASP A 88 -1.74 -33.92 6.82
CA ASP A 88 -2.93 -34.57 6.27
C ASP A 88 -3.04 -34.51 4.73
N GLY A 89 -2.04 -33.95 4.03
CA GLY A 89 -1.96 -34.01 2.56
C GLY A 89 -2.99 -33.15 1.82
N ASN A 90 -3.62 -32.18 2.50
CA ASN A 90 -4.54 -31.25 1.88
C ASN A 90 -3.79 -30.02 1.34
N ASN A 91 -3.95 -29.73 0.05
CA ASN A 91 -3.35 -28.54 -0.57
C ASN A 91 -4.16 -27.30 -0.20
N ASN A 92 -3.83 -26.67 0.93
CA ASN A 92 -4.46 -25.42 1.31
C ASN A 92 -3.80 -24.26 0.55
N ARG A 93 -4.55 -23.62 -0.35
CA ARG A 93 -4.09 -22.41 -1.06
C ARG A 93 -4.10 -21.24 -0.06
N CYS A 94 -2.98 -20.54 0.10
CA CYS A 94 -2.89 -19.34 0.96
C CYS A 94 -2.47 -18.10 0.17
N VAL A 95 -2.86 -16.95 0.69
CA VAL A 95 -2.47 -15.63 0.18
C VAL A 95 -1.47 -15.06 1.18
N ASP A 96 -0.21 -14.96 0.77
CA ASP A 96 0.88 -14.43 1.60
C ASP A 96 1.19 -12.99 1.20
N GLU A 97 1.07 -12.06 2.15
CA GLU A 97 1.49 -10.67 1.98
C GLU A 97 3.03 -10.58 2.16
N LEU A 98 3.74 -10.38 1.05
CA LEU A 98 5.22 -10.40 1.04
C LEU A 98 5.83 -9.08 1.52
N ALA A 99 5.22 -7.96 1.16
CA ALA A 99 5.71 -6.63 1.52
C ALA A 99 4.59 -5.60 1.40
N ILE A 100 4.66 -4.59 2.26
CA ILE A 100 3.77 -3.43 2.24
C ILE A 100 4.65 -2.19 2.09
N SER A 101 4.45 -1.45 1.00
CA SER A 101 5.03 -0.12 0.83
C SER A 101 3.93 0.90 1.11
N THR A 102 3.93 1.41 2.33
CA THR A 102 3.19 2.62 2.66
C THR A 102 3.90 3.82 2.02
N GLU A 103 3.20 4.95 1.95
CA GLU A 103 3.87 6.22 1.73
C GLU A 103 5.11 6.31 2.63
N HIS A 104 6.20 6.80 2.01
CA HIS A 104 7.48 7.16 2.59
C HIS A 104 7.49 7.00 4.12
N ALA A 105 8.19 5.99 4.65
CA ALA A 105 8.42 5.87 6.09
C ALA A 105 8.61 7.29 6.63
N PRO A 106 7.77 7.78 7.57
CA PRO A 106 7.87 9.15 7.99
C PRO A 106 9.22 9.25 8.70
N PHE A 107 10.25 9.63 7.97
CA PHE A 107 11.43 10.26 8.53
C PHE A 107 10.90 11.58 9.08
N ARG A 108 10.30 11.48 10.27
CA ARG A 108 9.79 12.56 11.06
C ARG A 108 10.99 13.41 11.46
N HIS A 109 11.25 14.39 10.61
CA HIS A 109 11.87 15.70 10.78
C HIS A 109 12.91 15.84 11.89
N LYS A 110 14.17 16.15 11.50
CA LYS A 110 15.01 16.97 12.38
C LYS A 110 14.23 18.26 12.73
N PRO A 111 14.25 18.74 13.98
CA PRO A 111 13.60 19.99 14.34
C PRO A 111 14.08 21.11 13.40
N LYS A 112 13.17 22.01 13.02
CA LYS A 112 13.48 23.13 12.11
C LYS A 112 14.71 23.89 12.63
N PRO A 113 15.69 24.24 11.79
CA PRO A 113 16.74 25.17 12.22
C PRO A 113 16.07 26.48 12.65
N ILE A 114 16.33 26.90 13.88
CA ILE A 114 15.91 28.20 14.37
C ILE A 114 16.71 29.23 13.57
N GLU A 115 16.04 30.01 12.73
CA GLU A 115 16.68 31.10 11.99
C GLU A 115 17.13 32.20 12.96
N VAL A 116 18.35 32.71 12.76
CA VAL A 116 18.82 33.95 13.38
C VAL A 116 17.83 35.08 13.08
N GLY A 117 17.28 35.70 14.13
CA GLY A 117 16.26 36.75 14.01
C GLY A 117 14.82 36.33 14.33
N ALA A 118 14.57 35.06 14.69
CA ALA A 118 13.22 34.56 15.01
C ALA A 118 12.61 35.07 16.35
N GLN A 119 13.32 35.91 17.11
CA GLN A 119 12.83 36.44 18.40
C GLN A 119 11.95 37.69 18.19
N ARG A 120 10.62 37.54 18.25
CA ARG A 120 9.66 38.66 18.11
C ARG A 120 9.53 39.50 19.39
N LYS A 121 9.41 40.81 19.21
CA LYS A 121 9.52 41.89 20.20
C LYS A 121 8.36 41.93 21.23
N ASN A 122 8.72 42.28 22.47
CA ASN A 122 7.84 42.33 23.64
C ASN A 122 6.65 43.30 23.49
N LYS A 123 5.43 42.78 23.72
CA LYS A 123 4.18 43.55 23.78
C LYS A 123 3.93 44.14 25.18
N ASN A 124 4.85 44.95 25.69
CA ASN A 124 4.61 45.76 26.89
C ASN A 124 5.11 47.19 26.69
N LYS A 125 4.28 48.01 26.04
CA LYS A 125 4.21 49.45 26.31
C LYS A 125 2.75 49.82 26.52
N LYS A 126 2.32 49.81 27.79
CA LYS A 126 1.21 50.64 28.23
C LYS A 126 1.70 52.09 28.18
N VAL A 127 1.09 52.94 27.38
CA VAL A 127 0.91 54.35 27.76
C VAL A 127 -0.51 54.74 27.35
N LYS A 128 -1.32 55.03 28.37
CA LYS A 128 -2.64 55.65 28.27
C LYS A 128 -2.44 57.15 28.08
N ILE A 129 -3.18 57.72 27.14
CA ILE A 129 -3.53 59.13 26.86
C ILE A 129 -2.33 60.04 26.57
#